data_AF-A0A182T8S5-F1
#
_entry.id   AF-A0A182T8S5-F1
#
_cell.length_a   1.000
_cell.length_b   1.000
_cell.length_c   1.000
_cell.angle_alpha   90.00
_cell.angle_beta   90.00
_cell.angle_gamma   90.00
#
_symmetry.space_group_name_H-M   'P 1'
#
loop_
_entity.id
_entity.type
_entity.pdbx_description
1 polymer ?
#
loop_
_entity_poly.entity_id
_entity_poly.type
_entity_poly.pdbx_seq_one_letter_code
_entity_poly.pdbx_strand_id
1 'polypeptide(L)'
;MLSIIGGHPSILARPAENIAESLHCWRSCQFGDANLKVLMSAHPYFLDYTNHGQLAQRVAFLHSHFETRKNVYRLFLNAPNLVVDEQHVTEAKIAYLMQTMRHDVLEVVKSCAFAHDLEHLRCRHTFLERLGLFKPRSLKADKSTPTGNPPVHQITDTSDKRFAVKVAYVTLEEYEVFQELYRREMGQADEQYELDDETDVEIESEACRNSYRKTGR
;
A
#
# COMPACT_ATOMS: atom_id res chain seq x y z
N MET A 1 -8.78 -2.90 29.31
CA MET A 1 -7.80 -3.86 29.87
C MET A 1 -8.44 -5.23 30.05
N LEU A 2 -9.61 -5.33 30.71
CA LEU A 2 -10.39 -6.60 30.74
C LEU A 2 -10.75 -7.12 29.34
N SER A 3 -11.06 -6.23 28.38
CA SER A 3 -11.28 -6.58 26.97
C SER A 3 -10.07 -7.21 26.29
N ILE A 4 -8.85 -6.75 26.63
CA ILE A 4 -7.59 -7.26 26.08
C ILE A 4 -7.33 -8.67 26.61
N ILE A 5 -7.48 -8.85 27.92
CA ILE A 5 -7.26 -10.13 28.61
C ILE A 5 -8.28 -11.18 28.15
N GLY A 6 -9.54 -10.79 27.95
CA GLY A 6 -10.59 -11.70 27.46
C GLY A 6 -10.33 -12.23 26.06
N GLY A 7 -9.71 -11.43 25.17
CA GLY A 7 -9.35 -11.87 23.82
C GLY A 7 -7.99 -12.55 23.71
N HIS A 8 -7.03 -12.19 24.58
CA HIS A 8 -5.63 -12.61 24.49
C HIS A 8 -5.06 -12.94 25.89
N PRO A 9 -5.50 -14.05 26.51
CA PRO A 9 -5.12 -14.39 27.89
C PRO A 9 -3.61 -14.67 28.05
N SER A 10 -2.92 -15.02 26.95
CA SER A 10 -1.45 -15.21 26.92
C SER A 10 -0.66 -13.98 27.35
N ILE A 11 -1.26 -12.77 27.31
CA ILE A 11 -0.63 -11.55 27.83
C ILE A 11 -0.33 -11.65 29.33
N LEU A 12 -1.16 -12.38 30.09
CA LEU A 12 -0.95 -12.58 31.53
C LEU A 12 0.29 -13.43 31.84
N ALA A 13 0.77 -14.23 30.88
CA ALA A 13 1.97 -15.03 31.04
C ALA A 13 3.26 -14.23 30.75
N ARG A 14 3.14 -12.97 30.30
CA ARG A 14 4.29 -12.15 29.90
C ARG A 14 4.89 -11.42 31.10
N PRO A 15 6.22 -11.18 31.09
CA PRO A 15 6.85 -10.31 32.09
C PRO A 15 6.24 -8.91 32.05
N ALA A 16 5.92 -8.37 33.23
CA ALA A 16 5.35 -7.03 33.36
C ALA A 16 6.28 -5.94 32.77
N GLU A 17 7.60 -6.17 32.83
CA GLU A 17 8.62 -5.28 32.27
C GLU A 17 8.51 -5.15 30.75
N ASN A 18 8.36 -6.26 30.02
CA ASN A 18 8.22 -6.25 28.56
C ASN A 18 6.94 -5.51 28.13
N ILE A 19 5.83 -5.71 28.86
CA ILE A 19 4.58 -4.99 28.61
C ILE A 19 4.78 -3.49 28.87
N ALA A 20 5.46 -3.12 29.96
CA ALA A 20 5.71 -1.72 30.31
C ALA A 20 6.61 -1.03 29.28
N GLU A 21 7.66 -1.70 28.81
CA GLU A 21 8.57 -1.23 27.77
C GLU A 21 7.84 -1.03 26.45
N SER A 22 7.05 -2.01 26.01
CA SER A 22 6.25 -1.89 24.80
C SER A 22 5.25 -0.73 24.90
N LEU A 23 4.54 -0.60 26.02
CA LEU A 23 3.63 0.52 26.23
C LEU A 23 4.37 1.87 26.24
N HIS A 24 5.59 1.93 26.76
CA HIS A 24 6.41 3.13 26.68
C HIS A 24 6.75 3.48 25.23
N CYS A 25 7.13 2.49 24.41
CA CYS A 25 7.38 2.66 22.98
C CYS A 25 6.15 3.21 22.25
N TRP A 26 4.97 2.65 22.49
CA TRP A 26 3.76 3.11 21.82
C TRP A 26 3.26 4.48 22.30
N ARG A 27 3.54 4.86 23.55
CA ARG A 27 3.20 6.20 24.07
C ARG A 27 3.99 7.31 23.37
N SER A 28 5.23 7.06 22.95
CA SER A 28 6.03 8.07 22.26
C SER A 28 5.49 8.43 20.88
N CYS A 29 4.61 7.60 20.30
CA CYS A 29 3.88 7.91 19.08
C CYS A 29 2.87 9.04 19.25
N GLN A 30 2.55 9.43 20.50
CA GLN A 30 1.67 10.56 20.84
C GLN A 30 0.28 10.47 20.17
N PHE A 31 -0.28 9.27 20.06
CA PHE A 31 -1.66 9.06 19.60
C PHE A 31 -2.72 9.44 20.65
N GLY A 32 -2.31 9.61 21.90
CA GLY A 32 -3.17 9.81 23.07
C GLY A 32 -3.65 8.50 23.70
N ASP A 33 -3.83 8.49 25.02
CA ASP A 33 -4.11 7.27 25.79
C ASP A 33 -5.38 6.53 25.35
N ALA A 34 -6.42 7.27 24.95
CA ALA A 34 -7.67 6.67 24.47
C ALA A 34 -7.45 5.86 23.18
N ASN A 35 -6.77 6.46 22.20
CA ASN A 35 -6.45 5.80 20.94
C ASN A 35 -5.48 4.63 21.16
N LEU A 36 -4.49 4.81 22.03
CA LEU A 36 -3.55 3.73 22.37
C LEU A 36 -4.27 2.53 22.97
N LYS A 37 -5.22 2.74 23.89
CA LYS A 37 -6.05 1.66 24.46
C LYS A 37 -6.85 0.93 23.40
N VAL A 38 -7.43 1.66 22.44
CA VAL A 38 -8.16 1.07 21.31
C VAL A 38 -7.21 0.25 20.44
N LEU A 39 -6.06 0.80 20.06
CA LEU A 39 -5.07 0.12 19.23
C LEU A 39 -4.58 -1.19 19.86
N MET A 40 -4.19 -1.14 21.13
CA MET A 40 -3.73 -2.32 21.87
C MET A 40 -4.85 -3.34 22.12
N SER A 41 -6.12 -2.92 22.09
CA SER A 41 -7.24 -3.86 22.19
C SER A 41 -7.58 -4.52 20.86
N ALA A 42 -7.41 -3.80 19.75
CA ALA A 42 -7.59 -4.33 18.41
C ALA A 42 -6.44 -5.26 17.99
N HIS A 43 -5.19 -4.91 18.35
CA HIS A 43 -3.97 -5.61 17.95
C HIS A 43 -3.07 -5.93 19.16
N PRO A 44 -3.41 -6.92 19.99
CA PRO A 44 -2.73 -7.11 21.28
C PRO A 44 -1.29 -7.63 21.17
N TYR A 45 -0.91 -8.20 20.03
CA TYR A 45 0.49 -8.55 19.72
C TYR A 45 1.41 -7.33 19.59
N PHE A 46 0.87 -6.12 19.45
CA PHE A 46 1.69 -4.91 19.55
C PHE A 46 2.35 -4.73 20.93
N LEU A 47 1.84 -5.40 21.96
CA LEU A 47 2.47 -5.45 23.29
C LEU A 47 3.76 -6.28 23.31
N ASP A 48 4.10 -6.99 22.23
CA ASP A 48 5.40 -7.65 22.05
C ASP A 48 6.43 -6.73 21.38
N TYR A 49 5.98 -5.59 20.86
CA TYR A 49 6.83 -4.71 20.09
C TYR A 49 7.55 -3.71 21.01
N THR A 50 8.88 -3.81 21.11
CA THR A 50 9.73 -2.99 21.99
C THR A 50 10.76 -2.13 21.25
N ASN A 51 10.82 -2.21 19.91
CA ASN A 51 11.81 -1.45 19.14
C ASN A 51 11.37 0.02 18.93
N HIS A 52 11.64 0.86 19.93
CA HIS A 52 11.28 2.28 19.92
C HIS A 52 11.81 3.03 18.67
N GLY A 53 13.05 2.78 18.26
CA GLY A 53 13.68 3.47 17.14
C GLY A 53 13.00 3.16 15.80
N GLN A 54 12.73 1.88 15.53
CA GLN A 54 12.05 1.46 14.32
C GLN A 54 10.60 1.98 14.26
N LEU A 55 9.88 1.96 15.40
CA LEU A 55 8.52 2.51 15.45
C LEU A 55 8.50 4.03 15.23
N ALA A 56 9.43 4.76 15.83
CA ALA A 56 9.55 6.21 15.63
C ALA A 56 9.83 6.55 14.15
N GLN A 57 10.75 5.82 13.51
CA GLN A 57 11.03 5.96 12.07
C GLN A 57 9.78 5.63 11.24
N ARG A 58 9.08 4.54 11.54
CA ARG A 58 7.85 4.15 10.84
C ARG A 58 6.76 5.22 10.95
N VAL A 59 6.55 5.75 12.14
CA VAL A 59 5.57 6.82 12.40
C VAL A 59 5.97 8.08 11.63
N ALA A 60 7.24 8.47 11.63
CA ALA A 60 7.73 9.63 10.89
C ALA A 60 7.53 9.46 9.37
N PHE A 61 7.85 8.28 8.84
CA PHE A 61 7.62 7.92 7.45
C PHE A 61 6.15 8.04 7.07
N LEU A 62 5.25 7.34 7.77
CA LEU A 62 3.81 7.41 7.49
C LEU A 62 3.25 8.82 7.68
N HIS A 63 3.73 9.56 8.69
CA HIS A 63 3.32 10.94 8.90
C HIS A 63 3.71 11.86 7.73
N SER A 64 4.84 11.61 7.07
CA SER A 64 5.26 12.42 5.92
C SER A 64 4.31 12.28 4.72
N HIS A 65 3.62 11.14 4.58
CA HIS A 65 2.65 10.89 3.50
C HIS A 65 1.20 11.20 3.89
N PHE A 66 0.85 11.05 5.17
CA PHE A 66 -0.54 11.13 5.65
C PHE A 66 -0.80 12.29 6.62
N GLU A 67 0.17 13.19 6.76
CA GLU A 67 0.12 14.54 7.36
C GLU A 67 -0.15 14.62 8.87
N THR A 68 -0.95 13.72 9.44
CA THR A 68 -1.38 13.80 10.84
C THR A 68 -1.15 12.49 11.58
N ARG A 69 -0.78 12.58 12.86
CA ARG A 69 -0.67 11.40 13.74
C ARG A 69 -1.97 10.64 13.89
N LYS A 70 -3.11 11.32 13.79
CA LYS A 70 -4.44 10.69 13.81
C LYS A 70 -4.62 9.77 12.60
N ASN A 71 -4.12 10.16 11.43
CA ASN A 71 -4.13 9.33 10.24
C ASN A 71 -3.19 8.13 10.39
N VAL A 72 -1.98 8.34 10.92
CA VAL A 72 -1.04 7.23 11.20
C VAL A 72 -1.63 6.22 12.18
N TYR A 73 -2.25 6.69 13.27
CA TYR A 73 -3.01 5.82 14.19
C TYR A 73 -4.08 4.99 13.47
N ARG A 74 -4.85 5.63 12.58
CA ARG A 74 -5.92 4.93 11.85
C ARG A 74 -5.36 3.89 10.88
N LEU A 75 -4.23 4.18 10.24
CA LEU A 75 -3.52 3.23 9.39
C LEU A 75 -3.09 2.00 10.17
N PHE A 76 -2.46 2.15 11.34
CA PHE A 76 -2.11 0.99 12.18
C PHE A 76 -3.32 0.23 12.72
N LEU A 77 -4.45 0.92 12.94
CA LEU A 77 -5.68 0.25 13.35
C LEU A 77 -6.25 -0.62 12.23
N ASN A 78 -6.20 -0.17 10.98
CA ASN A 78 -6.77 -0.87 9.83
C ASN A 78 -5.80 -1.87 9.17
N ALA A 79 -4.49 -1.60 9.24
CA ALA A 79 -3.43 -2.34 8.59
C ALA A 79 -2.22 -2.45 9.53
N PRO A 80 -2.29 -3.34 10.54
CA PRO A 80 -1.25 -3.44 11.56
C PRO A 80 0.08 -4.00 11.04
N ASN A 81 0.07 -4.68 9.88
CA ASN A 81 1.27 -5.09 9.15
C ASN A 81 2.21 -3.92 8.83
N LEU A 82 1.68 -2.69 8.70
CA LEU A 82 2.47 -1.48 8.44
C LEU A 82 3.54 -1.18 9.50
N VAL A 83 3.47 -1.78 10.69
CA VAL A 83 4.54 -1.65 11.69
C VAL A 83 5.85 -2.27 11.18
N VAL A 84 5.75 -3.39 10.45
CA VAL A 84 6.88 -4.23 10.06
C VAL A 84 7.08 -4.36 8.55
N ASP A 85 6.08 -4.05 7.72
CA ASP A 85 6.18 -4.05 6.25
C ASP A 85 7.41 -3.28 5.78
N GLU A 86 8.13 -3.80 4.79
CA GLU A 86 9.27 -3.09 4.22
C GLU A 86 8.86 -1.71 3.67
N GLN A 87 9.73 -0.71 3.85
CA GLN A 87 9.38 0.67 3.50
C GLN A 87 9.05 0.80 2.01
N HIS A 88 9.86 0.20 1.12
CA HIS A 88 9.63 0.28 -0.33
C HIS A 88 8.31 -0.38 -0.76
N VAL A 89 7.89 -1.47 -0.11
CA VAL A 89 6.58 -2.12 -0.34
C VAL A 89 5.45 -1.17 0.05
N THR A 90 5.60 -0.47 1.19
CA THR A 90 4.61 0.51 1.65
C THR A 90 4.56 1.72 0.70
N GLU A 91 5.71 2.23 0.27
CA GLU A 91 5.82 3.34 -0.69
C GLU A 91 5.17 2.99 -2.03
N ALA A 92 5.36 1.77 -2.54
CA ALA A 92 4.72 1.32 -3.77
C ALA A 92 3.19 1.32 -3.65
N LYS A 93 2.64 0.86 -2.51
CA LYS A 93 1.19 0.95 -2.23
C LYS A 93 0.70 2.40 -2.12
N ILE A 94 1.46 3.28 -1.45
CA ILE A 94 1.13 4.72 -1.36
C ILE A 94 1.08 5.36 -2.74
N ALA A 95 2.12 5.16 -3.56
CA ALA A 95 2.20 5.68 -4.91
C ALA A 95 1.03 5.18 -5.76
N TYR A 96 0.73 3.89 -5.69
CA TYR A 96 -0.38 3.31 -6.43
C TYR A 96 -1.74 3.93 -6.04
N LEU A 97 -2.06 4.00 -4.75
CA LEU A 97 -3.34 4.52 -4.28
C LEU A 97 -3.50 6.03 -4.53
N MET A 98 -2.45 6.82 -4.29
CA MET A 98 -2.54 8.28 -4.30
C MET A 98 -2.12 8.93 -5.62
N GLN A 99 -1.30 8.26 -6.44
CA GLN A 99 -0.80 8.79 -7.70
C GLN A 99 -1.43 8.09 -8.90
N THR A 100 -1.55 6.76 -8.87
CA THR A 100 -2.19 5.99 -9.96
C THR A 100 -3.72 6.05 -9.87
N MET A 101 -4.31 5.58 -8.77
CA MET A 101 -5.77 5.62 -8.54
C MET A 101 -6.25 7.03 -8.13
N ARG A 102 -5.31 7.88 -7.70
CA ARG A 102 -5.52 9.30 -7.34
C ARG A 102 -6.48 9.54 -6.17
N HIS A 103 -6.69 8.56 -5.29
CA HIS A 103 -7.57 8.72 -4.13
C HIS A 103 -7.01 9.73 -3.12
N ASP A 104 -7.92 10.36 -2.38
CA ASP A 104 -7.55 11.33 -1.35
C ASP A 104 -7.02 10.64 -0.08
N VAL A 105 -6.14 11.34 0.64
CA VAL A 105 -5.51 10.88 1.88
C VAL A 105 -6.52 10.27 2.86
N LEU A 106 -7.63 10.97 3.11
CA LEU A 106 -8.62 10.53 4.10
C LEU A 106 -9.38 9.28 3.67
N GLU A 107 -9.53 9.07 2.37
CA GLU A 107 -10.19 7.89 1.83
C GLU A 107 -9.32 6.66 2.00
N VAL A 108 -8.05 6.79 1.63
CA VAL A 108 -7.01 5.76 1.79
C VAL A 108 -6.86 5.40 3.27
N VAL A 109 -6.69 6.39 4.15
CA VAL A 109 -6.49 6.19 5.60
C VAL A 109 -7.66 5.47 6.27
N LYS A 110 -8.89 5.68 5.80
CA LYS A 110 -10.09 5.05 6.39
C LYS A 110 -10.32 3.63 5.88
N SER A 111 -9.70 3.24 4.78
CA SER A 111 -9.81 1.91 4.19
C SER A 111 -8.86 0.90 4.85
N CYS A 112 -9.00 -0.37 4.47
CA CYS A 112 -8.10 -1.47 4.78
C CYS A 112 -7.10 -1.74 3.64
N ALA A 113 -6.91 -0.81 2.69
CA ALA A 113 -6.07 -1.03 1.50
C ALA A 113 -4.65 -1.52 1.81
N PHE A 114 -4.03 -1.02 2.88
CA PHE A 114 -2.67 -1.40 3.28
C PHE A 114 -2.55 -2.79 3.91
N ALA A 115 -3.68 -3.41 4.29
CA ALA A 115 -3.71 -4.79 4.77
C ALA A 115 -3.54 -5.81 3.64
N HIS A 116 -3.74 -5.37 2.39
CA HIS A 116 -3.54 -6.19 1.19
C HIS A 116 -2.15 -5.96 0.59
N ASP A 117 -1.73 -6.93 -0.22
CA ASP A 117 -0.56 -6.75 -1.09
C ASP A 117 -0.88 -5.84 -2.28
N LEU A 118 0.18 -5.42 -2.99
CA LEU A 118 0.03 -4.51 -4.12
C LEU A 118 -0.68 -5.17 -5.31
N GLU A 119 -0.50 -6.47 -5.49
CA GLU A 119 -1.09 -7.24 -6.60
C GLU A 119 -2.62 -7.28 -6.48
N HIS A 120 -3.15 -7.51 -5.27
CA HIS A 120 -4.57 -7.47 -4.97
C HIS A 120 -5.19 -6.11 -5.33
N LEU A 121 -4.52 -5.01 -4.91
CA LEU A 121 -4.96 -3.66 -5.24
C LEU A 121 -4.97 -3.42 -6.74
N ARG A 122 -3.93 -3.89 -7.45
CA ARG A 122 -3.83 -3.75 -8.90
C ARG A 122 -4.88 -4.55 -9.64
N CYS A 123 -5.05 -5.83 -9.29
CA CYS A 123 -6.04 -6.71 -9.89
C CYS A 123 -7.46 -6.11 -9.80
N ARG A 124 -7.91 -5.69 -8.61
CA ARG A 124 -9.23 -5.09 -8.44
C ARG A 124 -9.39 -3.77 -9.19
N HIS A 125 -8.37 -2.92 -9.16
CA HIS A 125 -8.40 -1.65 -9.89
C HIS A 125 -8.47 -1.88 -11.41
N THR A 126 -7.56 -2.69 -11.96
CA THR A 126 -7.52 -3.02 -13.40
C THR A 126 -8.81 -3.70 -13.86
N PHE A 127 -9.42 -4.54 -13.02
CA PHE A 127 -10.72 -5.12 -13.35
C PHE A 127 -11.80 -4.05 -13.54
N LEU A 128 -11.89 -3.09 -12.60
CA LEU A 128 -12.85 -1.99 -12.72
C LEU A 128 -12.54 -1.05 -13.90
N GLU A 129 -11.27 -0.83 -14.22
CA GLU A 129 -10.87 -0.06 -15.41
C GLU A 129 -11.32 -0.76 -16.71
N ARG A 130 -11.09 -2.08 -16.82
CA ARG A 130 -11.50 -2.88 -17.99
C ARG A 130 -13.02 -2.94 -18.15
N LEU A 131 -13.77 -2.90 -17.06
CA LEU A 131 -15.23 -2.79 -17.07
C LEU A 131 -15.73 -1.35 -17.31
N GLY A 132 -14.85 -0.35 -17.36
CA GLY A 132 -15.20 1.07 -17.49
C GLY A 132 -15.85 1.68 -16.23
N LEU A 133 -15.79 0.97 -15.10
CA LEU A 133 -16.34 1.37 -13.80
C LEU A 133 -15.36 2.21 -12.98
N PHE A 134 -14.08 2.18 -13.33
CA PHE A 134 -13.07 3.10 -12.83
C PHE A 134 -12.48 3.86 -14.00
N LYS A 135 -12.55 5.19 -13.96
CA LYS A 135 -12.01 6.05 -15.00
C LYS A 135 -10.77 6.78 -14.48
N PRO A 136 -9.60 6.64 -15.14
CA PRO A 136 -8.42 7.42 -14.79
C PRO A 136 -8.72 8.92 -14.82
N ARG A 137 -8.39 9.61 -13.73
CA ARG A 137 -8.54 11.08 -13.68
C ARG A 137 -7.48 11.74 -14.54
N SER A 138 -7.92 12.61 -15.46
CA SER A 138 -7.01 13.49 -16.22
C SER A 138 -6.02 14.19 -15.30
N LEU A 139 -4.74 14.17 -15.64
CA LEU A 139 -3.67 14.82 -14.84
C LEU A 139 -3.92 16.31 -14.59
N LYS A 140 -4.72 16.96 -15.46
CA LYS A 140 -5.10 18.38 -15.34
C LYS A 140 -6.28 18.62 -14.41
N ALA A 141 -7.06 17.59 -14.08
CA ALA A 141 -8.20 17.70 -13.18
C ALA A 141 -7.70 17.84 -11.74
N ASP A 142 -8.31 18.77 -10.99
CA ASP A 142 -8.08 18.92 -9.56
C ASP A 142 -8.46 17.61 -8.85
N LYS A 143 -7.62 17.19 -7.89
CA LYS A 143 -7.85 16.01 -7.06
C LYS A 143 -9.18 16.10 -6.30
N SER A 144 -9.58 17.31 -5.91
CA SER A 144 -10.84 17.57 -5.19
C SER A 144 -12.12 17.36 -6.04
N THR A 145 -11.97 17.23 -7.37
CA THR A 145 -13.12 17.06 -8.26
C THR A 145 -13.75 15.68 -8.01
N PRO A 146 -15.04 15.61 -7.67
CA PRO A 146 -15.72 14.34 -7.45
C PRO A 146 -15.61 13.42 -8.67
N THR A 147 -15.29 12.15 -8.42
CA THR A 147 -15.31 11.10 -9.43
C THR A 147 -16.55 10.24 -9.29
N GLY A 148 -17.02 9.67 -10.40
CA GLY A 148 -17.98 8.57 -10.37
C GLY A 148 -17.35 7.21 -9.99
N ASN A 149 -16.04 7.17 -9.70
CA ASN A 149 -15.33 5.94 -9.37
C ASN A 149 -15.73 5.44 -7.97
N PRO A 150 -15.74 4.11 -7.76
CA PRO A 150 -15.97 3.53 -6.45
C PRO A 150 -14.94 4.02 -5.42
N PRO A 151 -15.36 4.26 -4.16
CA PRO A 151 -14.43 4.64 -3.13
C PRO A 151 -13.52 3.49 -2.71
N VAL A 152 -12.31 3.78 -2.21
CA VAL A 152 -11.27 2.79 -1.85
C VAL A 152 -11.83 1.66 -1.00
N HIS A 153 -12.59 1.98 0.05
CA HIS A 153 -13.14 0.94 0.94
C HIS A 153 -14.12 -0.01 0.24
N GLN A 154 -14.82 0.41 -0.83
CA GLN A 154 -15.64 -0.52 -1.62
C GLN A 154 -14.76 -1.46 -2.44
N ILE A 155 -13.61 -0.96 -2.91
CA ILE A 155 -12.63 -1.73 -3.66
C ILE A 155 -11.84 -2.67 -2.75
N THR A 156 -11.47 -2.28 -1.53
CA THR A 156 -10.53 -3.03 -0.68
C THR A 156 -11.15 -3.69 0.55
N ASP A 157 -12.24 -3.15 1.09
CA ASP A 157 -12.80 -3.59 2.38
C ASP A 157 -14.01 -4.51 2.16
N THR A 158 -13.90 -5.35 1.13
CA THR A 158 -14.95 -6.26 0.67
C THR A 158 -14.35 -7.62 0.34
N SER A 159 -15.10 -8.69 0.62
CA SER A 159 -14.77 -10.01 0.09
C SER A 159 -14.89 -10.03 -1.43
N ASP A 160 -14.22 -10.96 -2.09
CA ASP A 160 -14.26 -11.09 -3.56
C ASP A 160 -15.69 -11.18 -4.09
N LYS A 161 -16.55 -11.97 -3.44
CA LYS A 161 -17.97 -12.07 -3.80
C LYS A 161 -18.70 -10.72 -3.72
N ARG A 162 -18.44 -9.94 -2.67
CA ARG A 162 -19.10 -8.64 -2.50
C ARG A 162 -18.55 -7.61 -3.49
N PHE A 163 -17.24 -7.61 -3.70
CA PHE A 163 -16.60 -6.79 -4.72
C PHE A 163 -17.19 -7.07 -6.11
N ALA A 164 -17.16 -8.34 -6.55
CA ALA A 164 -17.67 -8.77 -7.86
C ALA A 164 -19.12 -8.35 -8.07
N VAL A 165 -20.02 -8.70 -7.13
CA VAL A 165 -21.47 -8.51 -7.32
C VAL A 165 -21.92 -7.07 -7.06
N LYS A 166 -21.34 -6.38 -6.07
CA LYS A 166 -21.85 -5.07 -5.62
C LYS A 166 -21.06 -3.87 -6.15
N VAL A 167 -19.83 -4.08 -6.59
CA VAL A 167 -18.95 -3.00 -7.07
C VAL A 167 -18.70 -3.16 -8.56
N ALA A 168 -18.36 -4.38 -9.01
CA ALA A 168 -18.07 -4.67 -10.41
C ALA A 168 -19.29 -5.10 -11.24
N TYR A 169 -20.41 -5.42 -10.58
CA TYR A 169 -21.67 -5.85 -11.21
C TYR A 169 -21.55 -7.10 -12.09
N VAL A 170 -20.68 -8.03 -11.69
CA VAL A 170 -20.44 -9.33 -12.33
C VAL A 170 -20.65 -10.48 -11.34
N THR A 171 -20.62 -11.71 -11.82
CA THR A 171 -20.58 -12.90 -10.98
C THR A 171 -19.22 -13.06 -10.29
N LEU A 172 -19.18 -13.82 -9.20
CA LEU A 172 -17.91 -14.18 -8.54
C LEU A 172 -17.01 -14.99 -9.49
N GLU A 173 -17.60 -15.91 -10.25
CA GLU A 173 -16.87 -16.77 -11.20
C GLU A 173 -16.14 -15.95 -12.27
N GLU A 174 -16.80 -14.95 -12.86
CA GLU A 174 -16.15 -14.03 -13.82
C GLU A 174 -14.95 -13.30 -13.21
N TYR A 175 -15.05 -12.91 -11.93
CA TYR A 175 -13.93 -12.26 -11.25
C TYR A 175 -12.79 -13.24 -10.91
N GLU A 176 -13.11 -14.46 -10.47
CA GLU A 176 -12.10 -15.50 -10.18
C GLU A 176 -11.31 -15.88 -11.45
N VAL A 177 -12.01 -16.04 -12.59
CA VAL A 177 -11.37 -16.25 -13.90
C VAL A 177 -10.49 -15.05 -14.26
N PHE A 178 -10.94 -13.82 -14.02
CA PHE A 178 -10.13 -12.63 -14.24
C PHE A 178 -8.87 -12.61 -13.38
N GLN A 179 -8.93 -13.02 -12.11
CA GLN A 179 -7.75 -13.08 -11.24
C GLN A 179 -6.69 -14.06 -11.77
N GLU A 180 -7.10 -15.18 -12.36
CA GLU A 180 -6.19 -16.12 -13.02
C GLU A 180 -5.56 -15.53 -14.28
N LEU A 181 -6.37 -14.90 -15.14
CA LEU A 181 -5.88 -14.22 -16.35
C LEU A 181 -4.91 -13.09 -16.01
N TYR A 182 -5.24 -12.27 -15.01
CA TYR A 182 -4.42 -11.16 -14.55
C TYR A 182 -3.04 -11.62 -14.06
N ARG A 183 -3.00 -12.68 -13.25
CA ARG A 183 -1.73 -13.27 -12.78
C ARG A 183 -0.86 -13.77 -13.92
N ARG A 184 -1.47 -14.40 -14.92
CA ARG A 184 -0.75 -14.86 -16.12
C ARG A 184 -0.21 -13.70 -16.94
N GLU A 185 -0.99 -12.65 -17.15
CA GLU A 185 -0.55 -11.45 -17.87
C GLU A 185 0.63 -10.76 -17.16
N MET A 186 0.60 -10.68 -15.83
CA MET A 186 1.72 -10.11 -15.06
C MET A 186 2.98 -10.98 -15.09
N GLY A 187 2.86 -12.29 -14.89
CA GLY A 187 4.02 -13.19 -14.94
C GLY A 187 4.70 -13.22 -16.32
N GLN A 188 3.93 -13.12 -17.40
CA GLN A 188 4.47 -13.01 -18.75
C GLN A 188 5.16 -11.66 -19.02
N ALA A 189 4.69 -10.58 -18.38
CA ALA A 189 5.35 -9.28 -18.50
C ALA A 189 6.72 -9.29 -17.81
N ASP A 190 6.81 -9.86 -16.60
CA ASP A 190 8.07 -9.94 -15.85
C ASP A 190 9.12 -10.77 -16.61
N GLU A 191 8.74 -11.89 -17.24
CA GLU A 191 9.63 -12.69 -18.11
C GLU A 191 10.10 -11.93 -19.36
N GLN A 192 9.27 -11.05 -19.94
CA GLN A 192 9.66 -10.25 -21.10
C GLN A 192 10.66 -9.13 -20.75
N TYR A 193 10.57 -8.56 -19.54
CA TYR A 193 11.52 -7.52 -19.10
C TYR A 193 12.91 -8.09 -18.79
N GLU A 194 13.03 -9.34 -18.33
CA GLU A 194 14.33 -9.97 -18.10
C GLU A 194 15.08 -10.32 -19.40
N LEU A 195 14.35 -10.55 -20.50
CA LEU A 195 14.96 -10.89 -21.81
C LEU A 195 15.49 -9.68 -22.59
N ASP A 196 15.04 -8.46 -22.27
CA ASP A 196 15.45 -7.23 -22.98
C ASP A 196 16.80 -6.69 -22.47
N ASP A 197 17.19 -7.01 -21.24
CA ASP A 197 18.45 -6.56 -20.61
C ASP A 197 19.69 -7.37 -21.07
N GLU A 198 19.50 -8.46 -21.84
CA GLU A 198 20.59 -9.30 -22.39
C GLU A 198 20.96 -8.97 -23.85
N THR A 199 20.35 -7.96 -24.48
CA THR A 199 20.58 -7.64 -25.91
C THR A 199 21.24 -6.29 -26.18
N ASP A 200 22.28 -5.92 -25.43
CA ASP A 200 23.18 -4.82 -25.81
C ASP A 200 24.52 -5.39 -26.32
N VAL A 201 24.51 -5.91 -27.54
CA VAL A 201 25.73 -6.32 -28.26
C VAL A 201 26.20 -5.16 -29.14
N GLU A 202 27.41 -4.69 -28.84
CA GLU A 202 28.20 -3.62 -29.46
C GLU A 202 28.02 -3.45 -30.97
N ILE A 203 27.69 -2.23 -31.42
CA ILE A 203 27.95 -1.78 -32.80
C ILE A 203 29.07 -0.74 -32.75
N GLU A 204 30.25 -1.16 -33.19
CA GLU A 204 31.49 -0.39 -33.28
C GLU A 204 31.37 0.89 -34.12
N SER A 205 32.09 1.91 -33.68
CA SER A 205 32.19 3.24 -34.26
C SER A 205 33.08 3.29 -35.51
N GLU A 206 32.53 3.65 -36.67
CA GLU A 206 33.30 4.12 -37.83
C GLU A 206 32.64 5.34 -38.50
N ALA A 207 32.77 6.53 -37.90
CA ALA A 207 32.30 7.77 -38.55
C ALA A 207 33.15 9.03 -38.29
N CYS A 208 34.36 8.93 -37.73
CA CYS A 208 35.19 10.11 -37.45
C CYS A 208 36.58 10.06 -38.10
N ARG A 209 36.67 9.82 -39.42
CA ARG A 209 37.95 9.90 -40.15
C ARG A 209 38.06 10.94 -41.28
N ASN A 210 37.01 11.68 -41.65
CA ASN A 210 37.05 12.48 -42.89
C ASN A 210 36.60 13.95 -42.80
N SER A 211 37.08 14.74 -41.82
CA SER A 211 36.77 16.19 -41.83
C SER A 211 37.91 17.15 -41.43
N TYR A 212 39.17 16.72 -41.48
CA TYR A 212 40.32 17.65 -41.40
C TYR A 212 41.10 17.70 -42.71
N ARG A 213 40.51 18.31 -43.74
CA ARG A 213 41.24 18.87 -44.89
C ARG A 213 40.38 19.88 -45.63
N LYS A 214 40.52 21.16 -45.26
CA LYS A 214 40.66 22.35 -46.12
C LYS A 214 40.03 23.61 -45.51
N THR A 215 40.88 24.44 -44.91
CA THR A 215 40.75 25.90 -44.94
C THR A 215 42.12 26.47 -45.30
N GLY A 216 42.18 27.20 -46.41
CA GLY A 216 43.42 27.74 -46.96
C GLY A 216 43.23 28.38 -48.33
N ARG A 217 42.60 29.56 -48.34
CA ARG A 217 42.97 30.68 -49.21
C ARG A 217 42.28 31.96 -48.74
#